data_AF-A0A2R6FD19-F1
#
_entry.id   AF-A0A2R6FD19-F1
#
_cell.length_a   1.000
_cell.length_b   1.000
_cell.length_c   1.000
_cell.angle_alpha   90.00
_cell.angle_beta   90.00
_cell.angle_gamma   90.00
#
_symmetry.space_group_name_H-M   'P 1'
#
loop_
_entity.id
_entity.type
_entity.pdbx_description
1 polymer ?
#
loop_
_entity_poly.entity_id
_entity_poly.type
_entity_poly.pdbx_seq_one_letter_code
_entity_poly.pdbx_strand_id
1 'polypeptide(L)'
;MVNPGAQAAPSERCGHVYDVSTLSDIGAVCCWRPVWEEEDRCLWHADVSVKPRDALTDQKPDGNERLDGATLSRVSLNGVDWFEECTLVGADLTAVDLHDASLSGADLREASLEHVSARHADFSEANLGDAALNVCDLRSADLTNARLDQALFSNVRISRTTTFGRTSIYEDELDGIDDESYLQRAQAAIWTYREIRTLHENNALPIEARRYYLDEKDMRRRADWHEGNYATALKAEGSRWVTGYGMSHWRVLGTSAALILLCAALYPLTGGIQETVGSDTTTWTLESPKDAPPFWLAHILVRSLYFSVITFSTLGYGDIRPIGTVARWLAGAESLLGSILMALLVFVLTRRIS
;
A
#
# COMPACT_ATOMS: atom_id res chain seq x y z
N MET A 1 20.43 -2.06 34.60
CA MET A 1 21.37 -3.10 35.07
C MET A 1 22.61 -3.00 34.18
N VAL A 2 23.79 -2.81 34.76
CA VAL A 2 25.04 -2.59 34.01
C VAL A 2 25.44 -3.90 33.32
N ASN A 3 25.62 -3.85 32.00
CA ASN A 3 26.04 -4.99 31.17
C ASN A 3 27.45 -5.47 31.60
N PRO A 4 27.62 -6.73 32.05
CA PRO A 4 28.85 -7.18 32.72
C PRO A 4 30.07 -7.41 31.81
N GLY A 5 30.04 -6.92 30.55
CA GLY A 5 31.12 -7.08 29.57
C GLY A 5 31.79 -5.80 29.08
N ALA A 6 31.31 -4.61 29.47
CA ALA A 6 31.92 -3.35 29.04
C ALA A 6 33.14 -3.05 29.92
N GLN A 7 34.36 -3.31 29.42
CA GLN A 7 35.55 -2.64 29.94
C GLN A 7 35.26 -1.14 29.93
N ALA A 8 35.39 -0.47 31.09
CA ALA A 8 35.25 0.97 31.15
C ALA A 8 36.20 1.58 30.13
N ALA A 9 35.66 2.32 29.16
CA ALA A 9 36.46 2.94 28.12
C ALA A 9 37.52 3.85 28.79
N PRO A 10 38.75 3.89 28.26
CA PRO A 10 39.76 4.84 28.73
C PRO A 10 39.21 6.27 28.69
N SER A 11 39.69 7.16 29.57
CA SER A 11 39.23 8.56 29.64
C SER A 11 39.44 9.36 28.34
N GLU A 12 40.30 8.89 27.44
CA GLU A 12 40.55 9.50 26.12
C GLU A 12 39.62 8.96 25.01
N ARG A 13 38.64 8.10 25.37
CA ARG A 13 37.70 7.45 24.45
C ARG A 13 36.27 7.75 24.87
N CYS A 14 35.39 7.93 23.88
CA CYS A 14 34.00 8.31 24.08
C CYS A 14 33.27 7.41 25.08
N GLY A 15 33.36 6.08 24.92
CA GLY A 15 32.74 5.14 25.83
C GLY A 15 31.20 5.09 25.77
N HIS A 16 30.56 5.87 24.89
CA HIS A 16 29.10 5.87 24.73
C HIS A 16 28.59 4.48 24.30
N VAL A 17 27.49 4.04 24.89
CA VAL A 17 26.77 2.81 24.55
C VAL A 17 25.29 3.16 24.50
N TYR A 18 24.68 3.02 23.33
CA TYR A 18 23.24 3.18 23.18
C TYR A 18 22.52 1.88 23.56
N ASP A 19 21.37 2.00 24.22
CA ASP A 19 20.57 0.84 24.61
C ASP A 19 19.71 0.40 23.42
N VAL A 20 20.07 -0.75 22.83
CA VAL A 20 19.34 -1.38 21.73
C VAL A 20 18.59 -2.64 22.17
N SER A 21 18.29 -2.77 23.48
CA SER A 21 17.62 -3.97 24.01
C SER A 21 16.22 -4.20 23.43
N THR A 22 15.61 -3.18 22.84
CA THR A 22 14.35 -3.24 22.08
C THR A 22 14.50 -3.91 20.71
N LEU A 23 15.72 -3.97 20.16
CA LEU A 23 16.01 -4.43 18.81
C LEU A 23 16.70 -5.80 18.86
N SER A 24 16.05 -6.83 18.31
CA SER A 24 16.49 -8.23 18.44
C SER A 24 17.67 -8.64 17.55
N ASP A 25 17.93 -7.87 16.49
CA ASP A 25 18.88 -8.18 15.41
C ASP A 25 20.24 -7.48 15.59
N ILE A 26 20.35 -6.54 16.52
CA ILE A 26 21.59 -5.80 16.78
C ILE A 26 21.99 -5.84 18.26
N GLY A 27 23.30 -5.81 18.53
CA GLY A 27 23.86 -5.76 19.88
C GLY A 27 24.39 -4.38 20.24
N ALA A 28 24.43 -4.06 21.53
CA ALA A 28 24.99 -2.80 22.02
C ALA A 28 26.51 -2.73 21.75
N VAL A 29 26.99 -1.61 21.23
CA VAL A 29 28.40 -1.37 20.90
C VAL A 29 28.91 -0.13 21.64
N CYS A 30 30.13 -0.22 22.14
CA CYS A 30 30.80 0.91 22.77
C CYS A 30 31.54 1.76 21.73
N CYS A 31 31.32 3.07 21.75
CA CYS A 31 32.00 4.03 20.87
C CYS A 31 33.47 4.20 21.29
N TRP A 32 34.39 3.92 20.37
CA TRP A 32 35.85 4.03 20.56
C TRP A 32 36.47 5.26 19.92
N ARG A 33 35.66 6.23 19.48
CA ARG A 33 36.17 7.51 18.96
C ARG A 33 36.88 8.31 20.06
N PRO A 34 37.92 9.08 19.72
CA PRO A 34 38.57 9.97 20.68
C PRO A 34 37.56 10.97 21.23
N VAL A 35 37.77 11.36 22.48
CA VAL A 35 37.05 12.45 23.11
C VAL A 35 37.31 13.76 22.35
N TRP A 36 36.30 14.61 22.22
CA TRP A 36 36.36 15.85 21.46
C TRP A 36 36.46 17.06 22.40
N GLU A 37 37.49 17.88 22.20
CA GLU A 37 37.74 19.09 23.00
C GLU A 37 37.76 18.80 24.51
N GLU A 38 36.99 19.55 25.30
CA GLU A 38 36.88 19.43 26.76
C GLU A 38 35.66 18.57 27.20
N GLU A 39 34.96 17.96 26.24
CA GLU A 39 33.80 17.10 26.52
C GLU A 39 34.23 15.75 27.09
N ASP A 40 33.30 14.97 27.66
CA ASP A 40 33.56 13.59 28.11
C ASP A 40 33.30 12.55 26.99
N ARG A 41 32.91 13.00 25.80
CA ARG A 41 32.43 12.18 24.68
C ARG A 41 33.08 12.60 23.37
N CYS A 42 32.99 11.76 22.34
CA CYS A 42 33.40 12.17 21.00
C CYS A 42 32.44 13.19 20.41
N LEU A 43 32.84 13.83 19.32
CA LEU A 43 32.06 14.84 18.61
C LEU A 43 30.62 14.38 18.32
N TRP A 44 30.38 13.10 18.07
CA TRP A 44 29.08 12.55 17.69
C TRP A 44 28.16 12.32 18.89
N HIS A 45 28.70 12.03 20.07
CA HIS A 45 27.96 11.73 21.30
C HIS A 45 28.02 12.85 22.35
N ALA A 46 28.77 13.92 22.10
CA ALA A 46 28.80 15.09 22.96
C ALA A 46 27.44 15.82 22.92
N ASP A 47 26.89 16.14 24.09
CA ASP A 47 25.64 16.88 24.23
C ASP A 47 25.93 18.39 24.26
N VAL A 48 26.28 18.92 23.09
CA VAL A 48 26.55 20.33 22.88
C VAL A 48 25.49 20.96 21.99
N SER A 49 25.17 22.23 22.28
CA SER A 49 24.04 22.92 21.63
C SER A 49 24.20 23.16 20.12
N VAL A 50 25.44 23.29 19.62
CA VAL A 50 25.74 23.45 18.19
C VAL A 50 27.09 22.81 17.91
N LYS A 51 27.12 21.85 16.97
CA LYS A 51 28.35 21.22 16.48
C LYS A 51 28.78 21.90 15.18
N PRO A 52 30.04 22.38 15.07
CA PRO A 52 30.51 23.02 13.85
C PRO A 52 30.61 22.00 12.71
N ARG A 53 30.09 22.37 11.53
CA ARG A 53 30.09 21.53 10.33
C ARG A 53 31.50 21.08 9.93
N ASP A 54 32.49 21.96 10.06
CA ASP A 54 33.87 21.66 9.67
C ASP A 54 34.45 20.54 10.54
N ALA A 55 34.22 20.56 11.85
CA ALA A 55 34.66 19.48 12.74
C ALA A 55 33.96 18.14 12.42
N LEU A 56 32.67 18.18 12.07
CA LEU A 56 31.93 16.99 11.62
C LEU A 56 32.48 16.44 10.30
N THR A 57 32.93 17.34 9.41
CA THR A 57 33.57 16.98 8.14
C THR A 57 34.93 16.32 8.37
N ASP A 58 35.74 16.88 9.27
CA ASP A 58 37.07 16.35 9.62
C ASP A 58 36.99 14.99 10.33
N GLN A 59 35.90 14.73 11.05
CA GLN A 59 35.64 13.46 11.75
C GLN A 59 34.46 12.69 11.15
N LYS A 60 34.27 12.78 9.83
CA LYS A 60 33.21 12.05 9.14
C LYS A 60 33.33 10.54 9.39
N PRO A 61 32.21 9.81 9.51
CA PRO A 61 32.25 8.35 9.53
C PRO A 61 32.78 7.76 8.23
N ASP A 62 33.37 6.59 8.38
CA ASP A 62 33.57 5.67 7.28
C ASP A 62 32.27 4.90 7.05
N GLY A 63 31.98 4.50 5.81
CA GLY A 63 30.77 3.71 5.50
C GLY A 63 30.64 2.50 6.43
N ASN A 64 29.40 2.21 6.85
CA ASN A 64 29.05 1.10 7.75
C ASN A 64 29.49 1.30 9.21
N GLU A 65 29.86 2.52 9.60
CA GLU A 65 30.16 2.83 11.00
C GLU A 65 28.89 2.92 11.86
N ARG A 66 29.04 2.57 13.14
CA ARG A 66 27.95 2.54 14.11
C ARG A 66 28.01 3.76 15.04
N LEU A 67 27.06 4.66 14.87
CA LEU A 67 26.89 5.95 15.53
C LEU A 67 25.57 6.04 16.29
N ASP A 68 25.12 4.93 16.88
CA ASP A 68 23.88 4.90 17.68
C ASP A 68 23.88 5.98 18.76
N GLY A 69 22.72 6.60 18.99
CA GLY A 69 22.55 7.66 19.97
C GLY A 69 23.32 8.95 19.63
N ALA A 70 23.77 9.13 18.39
CA ALA A 70 24.44 10.37 17.98
C ALA A 70 23.51 11.58 18.20
N THR A 71 24.07 12.65 18.77
CA THR A 71 23.35 13.90 19.04
C THR A 71 23.71 14.92 17.96
N LEU A 72 22.88 15.09 16.94
CA LEU A 72 23.16 15.96 15.80
C LEU A 72 22.15 17.09 15.69
N SER A 73 21.46 17.48 16.77
CA SER A 73 20.42 18.50 16.66
C SER A 73 20.93 19.84 16.13
N ARG A 74 20.14 20.46 15.24
CA ARG A 74 20.36 21.79 14.64
C ARG A 74 21.66 21.97 13.84
N VAL A 75 22.24 20.90 13.32
CA VAL A 75 23.42 20.99 12.44
C VAL A 75 23.05 21.07 10.96
N SER A 76 23.93 21.63 10.14
CA SER A 76 23.79 21.61 8.68
C SER A 76 24.66 20.53 8.07
N LEU A 77 24.00 19.48 7.55
CA LEU A 77 24.59 18.32 6.88
C LEU A 77 24.11 18.24 5.42
N ASN A 78 23.81 19.40 4.80
CA ASN A 78 23.41 19.47 3.40
C ASN A 78 24.50 18.85 2.49
N GLY A 79 24.08 17.98 1.56
CA GLY A 79 24.93 17.40 0.52
C GLY A 79 25.95 16.36 0.98
N VAL A 80 25.84 15.86 2.22
CA VAL A 80 26.79 14.85 2.73
C VAL A 80 26.39 13.44 2.32
N ASP A 81 27.36 12.58 2.05
CA ASP A 81 27.22 11.15 1.74
C ASP A 81 27.73 10.25 2.89
N TRP A 82 28.03 10.85 4.04
CA TRP A 82 28.80 10.18 5.09
C TRP A 82 28.01 9.06 5.79
N PHE A 83 26.68 9.11 5.74
CA PHE A 83 25.81 8.20 6.48
C PHE A 83 25.36 6.99 5.66
N GLU A 84 25.86 6.84 4.43
CA GLU A 84 25.59 5.64 3.63
C GLU A 84 25.99 4.38 4.39
N GLU A 85 25.05 3.45 4.47
CA GLU A 85 25.15 2.17 5.20
C GLU A 85 25.49 2.28 6.70
N CYS A 86 25.52 3.50 7.27
CA CYS A 86 25.83 3.71 8.69
C CYS A 86 24.66 3.33 9.59
N THR A 87 24.96 2.99 10.84
CA THR A 87 23.93 2.80 11.88
C THR A 87 23.84 4.06 12.73
N LEU A 88 22.64 4.63 12.84
CA LEU A 88 22.28 5.85 13.56
C LEU A 88 21.06 5.57 14.46
N VAL A 89 20.98 4.37 15.01
CA VAL A 89 19.83 3.94 15.82
C VAL A 89 19.67 4.88 17.01
N GLY A 90 18.46 5.41 17.19
CA GLY A 90 18.16 6.35 18.27
C GLY A 90 18.87 7.69 18.19
N ALA A 91 19.44 8.04 17.03
CA ALA A 91 20.10 9.34 16.85
C ALA A 91 19.09 10.49 16.95
N ASP A 92 19.54 11.60 17.55
CA ASP A 92 18.81 12.86 17.55
C ASP A 92 19.22 13.70 16.33
N LEU A 93 18.38 13.69 15.30
CA LEU A 93 18.50 14.50 14.09
C LEU A 93 17.56 15.72 14.13
N THR A 94 17.12 16.17 15.31
CA THR A 94 16.14 17.25 15.43
C THR A 94 16.63 18.54 14.78
N ALA A 95 15.83 19.09 13.87
CA ALA A 95 16.08 20.32 13.11
C ALA A 95 17.39 20.30 12.30
N VAL A 96 17.83 19.12 11.86
CA VAL A 96 18.97 18.98 10.94
C VAL A 96 18.58 19.37 9.52
N ASP A 97 19.50 20.05 8.84
CA ASP A 97 19.42 20.25 7.40
C ASP A 97 20.15 19.12 6.66
N LEU A 98 19.38 18.17 6.11
CA LEU A 98 19.79 17.04 5.28
C LEU A 98 19.46 17.28 3.80
N HIS A 99 19.30 18.53 3.35
CA HIS A 99 19.03 18.81 1.95
C HIS A 99 20.13 18.17 1.06
N ASP A 100 19.76 17.46 0.00
CA ASP A 100 20.70 16.73 -0.89
C ASP A 100 21.64 15.71 -0.20
N ALA A 101 21.39 15.35 1.06
CA ALA A 101 22.23 14.36 1.77
C ALA A 101 21.86 12.94 1.36
N SER A 102 22.83 12.03 1.40
CA SER A 102 22.63 10.60 1.23
C SER A 102 22.74 9.88 2.57
N LEU A 103 21.69 9.16 2.91
CA LEU A 103 21.55 8.21 4.00
C LEU A 103 21.09 6.86 3.44
N SER A 104 21.49 6.54 2.21
CA SER A 104 21.12 5.28 1.54
C SER A 104 21.61 4.09 2.37
N GLY A 105 20.73 3.11 2.58
CA GLY A 105 21.02 1.93 3.41
C GLY A 105 21.26 2.21 4.90
N ALA A 106 21.11 3.45 5.37
CA ALA A 106 21.37 3.80 6.77
C ALA A 106 20.31 3.19 7.70
N ASP A 107 20.73 2.75 8.89
CA ASP A 107 19.82 2.28 9.93
C ASP A 107 19.47 3.42 10.90
N LEU A 108 18.29 4.00 10.73
CA LEU A 108 17.74 5.13 11.46
C LEU A 108 16.61 4.70 12.40
N ARG A 109 16.57 3.41 12.81
CA ARG A 109 15.53 2.94 13.73
C ARG A 109 15.52 3.74 15.01
N GLU A 110 14.32 4.02 15.53
CA GLU A 110 14.12 4.81 16.76
C GLU A 110 14.72 6.25 16.71
N ALA A 111 15.21 6.73 15.56
CA ALA A 111 15.79 8.05 15.44
C ALA A 111 14.73 9.16 15.51
N SER A 112 15.10 10.30 16.07
CA SER A 112 14.28 11.51 16.09
C SER A 112 14.61 12.41 14.91
N LEU A 113 13.70 12.53 13.94
CA LEU A 113 13.83 13.40 12.77
C LEU A 113 12.90 14.62 12.85
N GLU A 114 12.60 15.12 14.05
CA GLU A 114 11.70 16.26 14.21
C GLU A 114 12.23 17.52 13.52
N HIS A 115 11.39 18.25 12.78
CA HIS A 115 11.74 19.50 12.09
C HIS A 115 12.88 19.39 11.05
N VAL A 116 13.20 18.19 10.57
CA VAL A 116 14.27 17.97 9.59
C VAL A 116 13.91 18.57 8.21
N SER A 117 14.89 19.20 7.56
CA SER A 117 14.85 19.58 6.14
C SER A 117 15.61 18.55 5.33
N ALA A 118 14.93 17.60 4.70
CA ALA A 118 15.55 16.54 3.89
C ALA A 118 15.02 16.56 2.44
N ARG A 119 14.94 17.77 1.87
CA ARG A 119 14.58 17.95 0.47
C ARG A 119 15.65 17.33 -0.41
N HIS A 120 15.25 16.54 -1.41
CA HIS A 120 16.18 15.85 -2.31
C HIS A 120 17.14 14.88 -1.62
N ALA A 121 16.89 14.54 -0.35
CA ALA A 121 17.72 13.56 0.35
C ALA A 121 17.45 12.16 -0.18
N ASP A 122 18.48 11.31 -0.12
CA ASP A 122 18.39 9.90 -0.45
C ASP A 122 18.29 9.08 0.83
N PHE A 123 17.14 8.45 1.04
CA PHE A 123 16.86 7.45 2.08
C PHE A 123 16.54 6.08 1.43
N SER A 124 16.99 5.84 0.19
CA SER A 124 16.81 4.56 -0.47
C SER A 124 17.39 3.44 0.38
N GLU A 125 16.66 2.34 0.53
CA GLU A 125 17.06 1.17 1.33
C GLU A 125 17.31 1.46 2.84
N ALA A 126 17.09 2.69 3.30
CA ALA A 126 17.28 3.06 4.70
C ALA A 126 16.21 2.41 5.60
N ASN A 127 16.58 2.12 6.84
CA ASN A 127 15.68 1.60 7.85
C ASN A 127 15.20 2.72 8.78
N LEU A 128 13.97 3.19 8.57
CA LEU A 128 13.30 4.20 9.40
C LEU A 128 12.26 3.57 10.33
N GLY A 129 12.38 2.26 10.63
CA GLY A 129 11.46 1.57 11.52
C GLY A 129 11.39 2.25 12.90
N ASP A 130 10.18 2.50 13.40
CA ASP A 130 9.96 3.21 14.67
C ASP A 130 10.54 4.64 14.76
N ALA A 131 11.02 5.22 13.64
CA ALA A 131 11.57 6.58 13.64
C ALA A 131 10.46 7.63 13.77
N ALA A 132 10.78 8.76 14.42
CA ALA A 132 9.84 9.86 14.62
C ALA A 132 10.06 10.96 13.56
N LEU A 133 9.16 11.07 12.59
CA LEU A 133 9.17 12.09 11.54
C LEU A 133 8.05 13.12 11.78
N ASN A 134 8.34 14.13 12.60
CA ASN A 134 7.40 15.20 12.91
C ASN A 134 7.82 16.52 12.25
N VAL A 135 6.92 17.16 11.49
CA VAL A 135 7.15 18.44 10.81
C VAL A 135 8.37 18.41 9.85
N CYS A 136 8.64 17.26 9.23
CA CYS A 136 9.75 17.09 8.28
C CYS A 136 9.40 17.59 6.87
N ASP A 137 10.41 18.03 6.13
CA ASP A 137 10.30 18.33 4.71
C ASP A 137 11.03 17.27 3.86
N LEU A 138 10.26 16.33 3.30
CA LEU A 138 10.74 15.22 2.45
C LEU A 138 10.42 15.44 0.96
N ARG A 139 10.22 16.69 0.53
CA ARG A 139 9.91 16.98 -0.88
C ARG A 139 11.07 16.56 -1.78
N SER A 140 10.75 15.79 -2.82
CA SER A 140 11.72 15.20 -3.75
C SER A 140 12.73 14.23 -3.12
N ALA A 141 12.50 13.76 -1.90
CA ALA A 141 13.34 12.72 -1.30
C ALA A 141 13.10 11.35 -1.98
N ASP A 142 14.13 10.52 -1.99
CA ASP A 142 14.05 9.12 -2.40
C ASP A 142 13.89 8.23 -1.16
N LEU A 143 12.78 7.50 -1.05
CA LEU A 143 12.54 6.48 -0.02
C LEU A 143 12.31 5.10 -0.67
N THR A 144 12.90 4.87 -1.85
CA THR A 144 12.77 3.61 -2.58
C THR A 144 13.33 2.47 -1.73
N ASN A 145 12.52 1.43 -1.51
CA ASN A 145 12.86 0.28 -0.67
C ASN A 145 13.18 0.62 0.80
N ALA A 146 12.88 1.84 1.26
CA ALA A 146 13.04 2.19 2.67
C ALA A 146 12.10 1.34 3.54
N ARG A 147 12.61 0.87 4.67
CA ARG A 147 11.80 0.21 5.71
C ARG A 147 11.14 1.30 6.54
N LEU A 148 9.82 1.34 6.55
CA LEU A 148 9.04 2.40 7.20
C LEU A 148 8.14 1.86 8.32
N ASP A 149 8.18 0.57 8.64
CA ASP A 149 7.26 -0.04 9.59
C ASP A 149 7.28 0.68 10.94
N GLN A 150 6.09 1.02 11.44
CA GLN A 150 5.90 1.74 12.71
C GLN A 150 6.50 3.16 12.76
N ALA A 151 7.05 3.70 11.66
CA ALA A 151 7.50 5.08 11.60
C ALA A 151 6.35 6.07 11.87
N LEU A 152 6.61 7.12 12.65
CA LEU A 152 5.59 8.09 13.03
C LEU A 152 5.66 9.31 12.13
N PHE A 153 4.73 9.42 11.17
CA PHE A 153 4.61 10.58 10.30
C PHE A 153 3.57 11.57 10.84
N SER A 154 4.00 12.77 11.20
CA SER A 154 3.10 13.87 11.60
C SER A 154 3.51 15.17 10.91
N ASN A 155 2.57 15.85 10.25
CA ASN A 155 2.82 17.11 9.54
C ASN A 155 4.00 17.07 8.54
N VAL A 156 4.26 15.91 7.94
CA VAL A 156 5.34 15.72 6.97
C VAL A 156 4.93 16.22 5.59
N ARG A 157 5.85 16.94 4.94
CA ARG A 157 5.66 17.47 3.59
C ARG A 157 6.31 16.56 2.55
N ILE A 158 5.53 16.11 1.57
CA ILE A 158 6.01 15.37 0.40
C ILE A 158 5.55 16.07 -0.88
N SER A 159 6.18 15.74 -2.01
CA SER A 159 5.78 16.21 -3.35
C SER A 159 5.57 15.03 -4.28
N ARG A 160 5.04 15.28 -5.49
CA ARG A 160 4.90 14.25 -6.54
C ARG A 160 6.21 13.59 -6.97
N THR A 161 7.32 14.24 -6.68
CA THR A 161 8.69 13.78 -6.97
C THR A 161 9.25 12.93 -5.85
N THR A 162 8.64 12.91 -4.66
CA THR A 162 9.02 12.00 -3.58
C THR A 162 8.65 10.57 -4.00
N THR A 163 9.62 9.66 -4.00
CA THR A 163 9.42 8.26 -4.39
C THR A 163 9.50 7.34 -3.19
N PHE A 164 8.73 6.25 -3.21
CA PHE A 164 8.73 5.19 -2.20
C PHE A 164 9.00 3.82 -2.84
N GLY A 165 9.45 3.80 -4.10
CA GLY A 165 9.55 2.60 -4.91
C GLY A 165 8.25 2.19 -5.59
N ARG A 166 8.30 1.05 -6.30
CA ARG A 166 7.14 0.46 -7.00
C ARG A 166 6.28 -0.39 -6.06
N THR A 167 6.93 -1.10 -5.16
CA THR A 167 6.38 -2.04 -4.18
C THR A 167 7.09 -1.78 -2.84
N SER A 168 6.41 -2.05 -1.73
CA SER A 168 7.06 -2.01 -0.42
C SER A 168 8.05 -3.18 -0.32
N ILE A 169 9.21 -2.95 0.29
CA ILE A 169 10.22 -3.99 0.50
C ILE A 169 9.65 -5.23 1.22
N TYR A 170 8.73 -5.03 2.17
CA TYR A 170 8.07 -6.14 2.88
C TYR A 170 7.18 -7.01 1.98
N GLU A 171 6.64 -6.46 0.87
CA GLU A 171 5.89 -7.26 -0.12
C GLU A 171 6.85 -8.08 -0.98
N ASP A 172 7.97 -7.47 -1.39
CA ASP A 172 8.99 -8.14 -2.19
C ASP A 172 9.72 -9.25 -1.39
N GLU A 173 9.75 -9.14 -0.07
CA GLU A 173 10.29 -10.15 0.87
C GLU A 173 9.34 -11.31 1.20
N LEU A 174 8.14 -11.38 0.61
CA LEU A 174 7.14 -12.43 0.93
C LEU A 174 7.43 -13.79 0.28
N ASP A 175 8.27 -13.83 -0.75
CA ASP A 175 8.49 -15.05 -1.50
C ASP A 175 9.44 -16.00 -0.76
N GLY A 176 8.97 -17.22 -0.48
CA GLY A 176 9.79 -18.30 0.08
C GLY A 176 10.03 -18.26 1.59
N ILE A 177 9.31 -17.41 2.32
CA ILE A 177 9.33 -17.36 3.80
C ILE A 177 8.30 -18.32 4.42
N ASP A 178 8.49 -18.67 5.69
CA ASP A 178 7.56 -19.51 6.46
C ASP A 178 6.25 -18.77 6.79
N ASP A 179 5.22 -19.52 7.20
CA ASP A 179 3.88 -18.99 7.45
C ASP A 179 3.82 -17.95 8.59
N GLU A 180 4.62 -18.11 9.64
CA GLU A 180 4.65 -17.17 10.77
C GLU A 180 5.29 -15.85 10.35
N SER A 181 6.44 -15.95 9.69
CA SER A 181 7.13 -14.80 9.10
C SER A 181 6.26 -14.09 8.06
N TYR A 182 5.54 -14.85 7.23
CA TYR A 182 4.66 -14.31 6.18
C TYR A 182 3.68 -13.29 6.73
N LEU A 183 2.97 -13.65 7.78
CA LEU A 183 1.95 -12.77 8.34
C LEU A 183 2.58 -11.49 8.91
N GLN A 184 3.72 -11.60 9.58
CA GLN A 184 4.44 -10.43 10.11
C GLN A 184 4.86 -9.47 8.97
N ARG A 185 5.45 -9.99 7.89
CA ARG A 185 5.87 -9.16 6.74
C ARG A 185 4.67 -8.58 6.00
N ALA A 186 3.61 -9.36 5.83
CA ALA A 186 2.38 -8.89 5.21
C ALA A 186 1.73 -7.76 6.03
N GLN A 187 1.72 -7.87 7.36
CA GLN A 187 1.24 -6.80 8.25
C GLN A 187 2.08 -5.53 8.14
N ALA A 188 3.41 -5.66 8.07
CA ALA A 188 4.31 -4.53 7.82
C ALA A 188 4.02 -3.86 6.47
N ALA A 189 3.89 -4.64 5.38
CA ALA A 189 3.51 -4.13 4.05
C ALA A 189 2.17 -3.36 4.08
N ILE A 190 1.15 -3.94 4.73
CA ILE A 190 -0.18 -3.33 4.89
C ILE A 190 -0.08 -2.00 5.64
N TRP A 191 0.69 -1.97 6.73
CA TRP A 191 0.92 -0.77 7.52
C TRP A 191 1.63 0.30 6.67
N THR A 192 2.69 -0.07 5.93
CA THR A 192 3.47 0.84 5.11
C THR A 192 2.63 1.45 4.00
N TYR A 193 1.87 0.65 3.26
CA TYR A 193 0.97 1.17 2.23
C TYR A 193 -0.10 2.11 2.79
N ARG A 194 -0.62 1.80 3.99
CA ARG A 194 -1.59 2.67 4.66
C ARG A 194 -0.96 4.02 4.99
N GLU A 195 0.24 4.08 5.56
CA GLU A 195 0.84 5.36 5.90
C GLU A 195 1.33 6.16 4.70
N ILE A 196 1.88 5.50 3.68
CA ILE A 196 2.22 6.22 2.44
C ILE A 196 0.93 6.80 1.82
N ARG A 197 -0.20 6.08 1.85
CA ARG A 197 -1.48 6.64 1.43
C ARG A 197 -1.86 7.86 2.26
N THR A 198 -1.85 7.77 3.59
CA THR A 198 -2.18 8.88 4.51
C THR A 198 -1.30 10.11 4.23
N LEU A 199 0.00 9.91 4.01
CA LEU A 199 0.94 10.97 3.65
C LEU A 199 0.54 11.70 2.36
N HIS A 200 0.18 10.96 1.32
CA HIS A 200 -0.27 11.55 0.05
C HIS A 200 -1.61 12.28 0.21
N GLU A 201 -2.55 11.74 0.97
CA GLU A 201 -3.83 12.38 1.27
C GLU A 201 -3.62 13.71 2.01
N ASN A 202 -2.78 13.71 3.05
CA ASN A 202 -2.44 14.91 3.83
C ASN A 202 -1.69 15.98 3.01
N ASN A 203 -1.02 15.59 1.94
CA ASN A 203 -0.30 16.49 1.03
C ASN A 203 -1.12 16.86 -0.23
N ALA A 204 -2.42 16.58 -0.26
CA ALA A 204 -3.32 16.85 -1.38
C ALA A 204 -2.87 16.18 -2.70
N LEU A 205 -2.38 14.94 -2.60
CA LEU A 205 -1.96 14.08 -3.72
C LEU A 205 -2.87 12.84 -3.87
N PRO A 206 -4.19 13.00 -4.14
CA PRO A 206 -5.15 11.90 -4.11
C PRO A 206 -4.98 10.89 -5.27
N ILE A 207 -4.38 11.32 -6.40
CA ILE A 207 -4.16 10.43 -7.55
C ILE A 207 -3.08 9.40 -7.21
N GLU A 208 -2.02 9.86 -6.56
CA GLU A 208 -0.89 9.06 -6.11
C GLU A 208 -1.29 8.16 -4.93
N ALA A 209 -2.08 8.69 -3.98
CA ALA A 209 -2.64 7.94 -2.84
C ALA A 209 -3.46 6.71 -3.28
N ARG A 210 -4.16 6.82 -4.42
CA ARG A 210 -5.00 5.73 -4.96
C ARG A 210 -4.22 4.45 -5.21
N ARG A 211 -2.97 4.54 -5.67
CA ARG A 211 -2.13 3.36 -5.93
C ARG A 211 -1.94 2.57 -4.64
N TYR A 212 -1.45 3.24 -3.60
CA TYR A 212 -1.19 2.63 -2.30
C TYR A 212 -2.46 2.12 -1.60
N TYR A 213 -3.62 2.75 -1.84
CA TYR A 213 -4.91 2.19 -1.41
C TYR A 213 -5.19 0.82 -2.05
N LEU A 214 -4.91 0.65 -3.34
CA LEU A 214 -5.13 -0.62 -4.03
C LEU A 214 -4.14 -1.68 -3.56
N ASP A 215 -2.86 -1.31 -3.42
CA ASP A 215 -1.80 -2.22 -2.95
C ASP A 215 -2.09 -2.68 -1.51
N GLU A 216 -2.53 -1.79 -0.61
CA GLU A 216 -3.00 -2.14 0.73
C GLU A 216 -4.15 -3.17 0.69
N LYS A 217 -5.13 -2.96 -0.20
CA LYS A 217 -6.30 -3.86 -0.32
C LYS A 217 -5.92 -5.21 -0.91
N ASP A 218 -5.00 -5.25 -1.86
CA ASP A 218 -4.49 -6.50 -2.42
C ASP A 218 -3.66 -7.26 -1.38
N MET A 219 -2.83 -6.57 -0.59
CA MET A 219 -2.06 -7.19 0.49
C MET A 219 -2.94 -7.76 1.60
N ARG A 220 -3.93 -7.00 2.08
CA ARG A 220 -4.92 -7.52 3.05
C ARG A 220 -5.64 -8.76 2.54
N ARG A 221 -6.03 -8.75 1.27
CA ARG A 221 -6.68 -9.91 0.66
C ARG A 221 -5.77 -11.13 0.61
N ARG A 222 -4.50 -10.97 0.25
CA ARG A 222 -3.52 -12.09 0.23
C ARG A 222 -3.29 -12.63 1.64
N ALA A 223 -3.16 -11.75 2.64
CA ALA A 223 -3.06 -12.14 4.05
C ALA A 223 -4.32 -12.90 4.53
N ASP A 224 -5.53 -12.42 4.21
CA ASP A 224 -6.79 -13.10 4.55
C ASP A 224 -6.87 -14.52 3.97
N TRP A 225 -6.36 -14.74 2.75
CA TRP A 225 -6.30 -16.08 2.15
C TRP A 225 -5.34 -17.00 2.90
N HIS A 226 -4.18 -16.47 3.32
CA HIS A 226 -3.15 -17.21 4.03
C HIS A 226 -3.57 -17.58 5.46
N GLU A 227 -4.20 -16.65 6.19
CA GLU A 227 -4.74 -16.87 7.54
C GLU A 227 -5.97 -17.83 7.56
N GLY A 228 -6.52 -18.19 6.40
CA GLY A 228 -7.74 -19.02 6.32
C GLY A 228 -9.04 -18.25 6.56
N ASN A 229 -9.00 -16.91 6.51
CA ASN A 229 -10.16 -16.03 6.63
C ASN A 229 -10.95 -15.97 5.31
N TYR A 230 -11.43 -17.12 4.82
CA TYR A 230 -12.01 -17.25 3.49
C TYR A 230 -13.22 -16.34 3.24
N ALA A 231 -14.04 -16.04 4.26
CA ALA A 231 -15.19 -15.17 4.10
C ALA A 231 -14.80 -13.72 3.77
N THR A 232 -13.78 -13.17 4.44
CA THR A 232 -13.26 -11.83 4.16
C THR A 232 -12.50 -11.83 2.83
N ALA A 233 -11.70 -12.88 2.58
CA ALA A 233 -10.95 -13.04 1.34
C ALA A 233 -11.86 -13.09 0.10
N LEU A 234 -12.93 -13.90 0.13
CA LEU A 234 -13.91 -14.00 -0.96
C LEU A 234 -14.67 -12.69 -1.19
N LYS A 235 -15.03 -11.98 -0.11
CA LYS A 235 -15.66 -10.65 -0.21
C LYS A 235 -14.70 -9.65 -0.86
N ALA A 236 -13.42 -9.65 -0.45
CA ALA A 236 -12.40 -8.80 -1.03
C ALA A 236 -12.15 -9.15 -2.51
N GLU A 237 -12.12 -10.43 -2.87
CA GLU A 237 -11.98 -10.92 -4.23
C GLU A 237 -13.15 -10.45 -5.10
N GLY A 238 -14.40 -10.66 -4.66
CA GLY A 238 -15.59 -10.15 -5.37
C GLY A 238 -15.56 -8.63 -5.56
N SER A 239 -15.15 -7.88 -4.53
CA SER A 239 -14.97 -6.44 -4.62
C SER A 239 -13.89 -6.02 -5.63
N ARG A 240 -12.76 -6.76 -5.68
CA ARG A 240 -11.67 -6.55 -6.64
C ARG A 240 -12.16 -6.70 -8.08
N TRP A 241 -12.89 -7.77 -8.38
CA TRP A 241 -13.42 -8.04 -9.71
C TRP A 241 -14.51 -7.05 -10.13
N VAL A 242 -15.52 -6.85 -9.28
CA VAL A 242 -16.71 -6.07 -9.63
C VAL A 242 -16.44 -4.57 -9.61
N THR A 243 -15.79 -4.07 -8.56
CA THR A 243 -15.67 -2.61 -8.34
C THR A 243 -14.24 -2.10 -8.39
N GLY A 244 -13.24 -2.99 -8.40
CA GLY A 244 -11.84 -2.62 -8.16
C GLY A 244 -11.67 -1.92 -6.82
N TYR A 245 -12.22 -2.53 -5.75
CA TYR A 245 -12.24 -1.97 -4.39
C TYR A 245 -12.96 -0.62 -4.28
N GLY A 246 -13.99 -0.42 -5.10
CA GLY A 246 -14.79 0.79 -5.17
C GLY A 246 -14.19 1.91 -6.04
N MET A 247 -13.14 1.63 -6.82
CA MET A 247 -12.38 2.64 -7.56
C MET A 247 -12.61 2.65 -9.09
N SER A 248 -13.28 1.63 -9.65
CA SER A 248 -13.45 1.50 -11.10
C SER A 248 -14.90 1.25 -11.50
N HIS A 249 -15.57 2.29 -12.00
CA HIS A 249 -16.90 2.20 -12.59
C HIS A 249 -16.88 1.37 -13.88
N TRP A 250 -15.78 1.39 -14.63
CA TRP A 250 -15.61 0.55 -15.82
C TRP A 250 -15.63 -0.94 -15.50
N ARG A 251 -15.13 -1.36 -14.33
CA ARG A 251 -15.26 -2.76 -13.89
C ARG A 251 -16.71 -3.11 -13.62
N VAL A 252 -17.47 -2.24 -12.96
CA VAL A 252 -18.90 -2.46 -12.68
C VAL A 252 -19.70 -2.58 -13.99
N LEU A 253 -19.46 -1.68 -14.94
CA LEU A 253 -20.08 -1.72 -16.27
C LEU A 253 -19.70 -3.00 -17.03
N GLY A 254 -18.42 -3.38 -17.00
CA GLY A 254 -17.94 -4.63 -17.60
C GLY A 254 -18.59 -5.87 -16.99
N THR A 255 -18.68 -5.94 -15.65
CA THR A 255 -19.38 -7.06 -14.98
C THR A 255 -20.88 -7.07 -15.26
N SER A 256 -21.51 -5.91 -15.40
CA SER A 256 -22.91 -5.80 -15.78
C SER A 256 -23.14 -6.33 -17.19
N ALA A 257 -22.29 -5.92 -18.14
CA ALA A 257 -22.35 -6.41 -19.52
C ALA A 257 -22.09 -7.92 -19.61
N ALA A 258 -21.13 -8.44 -18.84
CA ALA A 258 -20.85 -9.88 -18.78
C ALA A 258 -22.03 -10.68 -18.21
N LEU A 259 -22.69 -10.19 -17.16
CA LEU A 259 -23.89 -10.82 -16.59
C LEU A 259 -25.03 -10.86 -17.60
N ILE A 260 -25.29 -9.72 -18.27
CA ILE A 260 -26.31 -9.62 -19.32
C ILE A 260 -26.03 -10.63 -20.45
N LEU A 261 -24.79 -10.67 -20.96
CA LEU A 261 -24.42 -11.61 -22.03
C LEU A 261 -24.53 -13.08 -21.58
N LEU A 262 -24.16 -13.38 -20.34
CA LEU A 262 -24.29 -14.72 -19.77
C LEU A 262 -25.75 -15.15 -19.66
N CYS A 263 -26.62 -14.30 -19.11
CA CYS A 263 -28.05 -14.56 -19.02
C CYS A 263 -28.68 -14.71 -20.40
N ALA A 264 -28.35 -13.83 -21.35
CA ALA A 264 -28.78 -13.91 -22.75
C ALA A 264 -28.43 -15.26 -23.41
N ALA A 265 -27.26 -15.82 -23.12
CA ALA A 265 -26.85 -17.13 -23.61
C ALA A 265 -27.57 -18.30 -22.91
N LEU A 266 -27.91 -18.14 -21.62
CA LEU A 266 -28.57 -19.16 -20.81
C LEU A 266 -30.08 -19.24 -21.05
N TYR A 267 -30.75 -18.14 -21.40
CA TYR A 267 -32.21 -18.14 -21.60
C TYR A 267 -32.70 -19.18 -22.62
N PRO A 268 -32.12 -19.28 -23.84
CA PRO A 268 -32.52 -20.29 -24.82
C PRO A 268 -32.33 -21.74 -24.34
N LEU A 269 -31.37 -21.96 -23.44
CA LEU A 269 -31.00 -23.28 -22.90
C LEU A 269 -31.87 -23.70 -21.70
N THR A 270 -32.58 -22.77 -21.06
CA THR A 270 -33.26 -22.98 -19.77
C THR A 270 -34.79 -22.97 -19.85
N GLY A 271 -35.32 -23.08 -21.07
CA GLY A 271 -36.76 -23.06 -21.35
C GLY A 271 -37.21 -21.91 -22.25
N GLY A 272 -36.30 -20.98 -22.58
CA GLY A 272 -36.53 -19.93 -23.57
C GLY A 272 -37.35 -18.75 -23.07
N ILE A 273 -37.62 -17.84 -24.00
CA ILE A 273 -38.42 -16.64 -23.76
C ILE A 273 -39.64 -16.63 -24.68
N GLN A 274 -40.80 -16.25 -24.15
CA GLN A 274 -42.03 -16.07 -24.92
C GLN A 274 -42.21 -14.60 -25.25
N GLU A 275 -42.48 -14.28 -26.50
CA GLU A 275 -42.89 -12.95 -26.93
C GLU A 275 -44.37 -13.00 -27.34
N THR A 276 -45.17 -12.09 -26.79
CA THR A 276 -46.60 -11.92 -27.13
C THR A 276 -46.79 -10.66 -27.96
N VAL A 277 -47.19 -10.81 -29.22
CA VAL A 277 -47.51 -9.69 -30.12
C VAL A 277 -48.95 -9.84 -30.60
N GLY A 278 -49.87 -9.04 -30.06
CA GLY A 278 -51.30 -9.15 -30.35
C GLY A 278 -51.90 -10.45 -29.81
N SER A 279 -52.41 -11.32 -30.70
CA SER A 279 -52.91 -12.67 -30.36
C SER A 279 -51.89 -13.79 -30.55
N ASP A 280 -50.74 -13.50 -31.17
CA ASP A 280 -49.72 -14.51 -31.45
C ASP A 280 -48.69 -14.62 -30.33
N THR A 281 -48.40 -15.85 -29.93
CA THR A 281 -47.40 -16.19 -28.93
C THR A 281 -46.25 -16.93 -29.61
N THR A 282 -45.06 -16.33 -29.63
CA THR A 282 -43.87 -16.97 -30.21
C THR A 282 -42.94 -17.38 -29.08
N THR A 283 -42.53 -18.65 -29.05
CA THR A 283 -41.59 -19.19 -28.06
C THR A 283 -40.21 -19.32 -28.69
N TRP A 284 -39.21 -18.69 -28.08
CA TRP A 284 -37.83 -18.71 -28.54
C TRP A 284 -37.01 -19.65 -27.64
N THR A 285 -36.88 -20.91 -28.06
CA THR A 285 -36.14 -21.97 -27.35
C THR A 285 -35.08 -22.61 -28.24
N LEU A 286 -34.05 -23.19 -27.63
CA LEU A 286 -33.03 -23.97 -28.33
C LEU A 286 -33.27 -25.47 -28.14
N GLU A 287 -34.26 -26.05 -28.84
CA GLU A 287 -34.57 -27.49 -28.72
C GLU A 287 -33.59 -28.40 -29.47
N SER A 288 -32.91 -27.92 -30.53
CA SER A 288 -31.92 -28.68 -31.30
C SER A 288 -30.84 -27.78 -31.93
N PRO A 289 -29.70 -27.56 -31.24
CA PRO A 289 -28.67 -26.60 -31.67
C PRO A 289 -27.95 -26.96 -32.97
N LYS A 290 -27.90 -28.26 -33.31
CA LYS A 290 -27.09 -28.77 -34.44
C LYS A 290 -27.76 -28.62 -35.80
N ASP A 291 -29.10 -28.50 -35.81
CA ASP A 291 -29.90 -28.44 -37.03
C ASP A 291 -30.47 -27.03 -37.29
N ALA A 292 -30.17 -26.08 -36.41
CA ALA A 292 -30.64 -24.71 -36.48
C ALA A 292 -29.76 -23.85 -37.41
N PRO A 293 -30.33 -23.12 -38.38
CA PRO A 293 -29.54 -22.26 -39.25
C PRO A 293 -28.91 -21.10 -38.45
N PRO A 294 -27.67 -20.67 -38.79
CA PRO A 294 -26.93 -19.66 -38.02
C PRO A 294 -27.66 -18.34 -37.81
N PHE A 295 -28.47 -17.90 -38.80
CA PHE A 295 -29.26 -16.67 -38.68
C PHE A 295 -30.36 -16.78 -37.61
N TRP A 296 -30.93 -17.97 -37.41
CA TRP A 296 -31.98 -18.21 -36.43
C TRP A 296 -31.40 -18.24 -35.01
N LEU A 297 -30.22 -18.87 -34.84
CA LEU A 297 -29.44 -18.81 -33.60
C LEU A 297 -29.09 -17.36 -33.22
N ALA A 298 -28.63 -16.57 -34.19
CA ALA A 298 -28.34 -15.15 -33.99
C ALA A 298 -29.61 -14.37 -33.59
N HIS A 299 -30.76 -14.66 -34.22
CA HIS A 299 -32.02 -14.01 -33.88
C HIS A 299 -32.47 -14.32 -32.44
N ILE A 300 -32.39 -15.58 -32.01
CA ILE A 300 -32.72 -16.00 -30.64
C ILE A 300 -31.81 -15.31 -29.62
N LEU A 301 -30.50 -15.24 -29.91
CA LEU A 301 -29.55 -14.56 -29.04
C LEU A 301 -29.84 -13.06 -28.93
N VAL A 302 -30.18 -12.38 -30.02
CA VAL A 302 -30.55 -10.96 -30.00
C VAL A 302 -31.82 -10.74 -29.17
N ARG A 303 -32.84 -11.60 -29.33
CA ARG A 303 -34.07 -11.52 -28.53
C ARG A 303 -33.81 -11.80 -27.05
N SER A 304 -32.97 -12.78 -26.74
CA SER A 304 -32.56 -13.13 -25.38
C SER A 304 -31.71 -12.03 -24.74
N LEU A 305 -30.87 -11.36 -25.53
CA LEU A 305 -30.09 -10.20 -25.10
C LEU A 305 -30.99 -9.01 -24.78
N TYR A 306 -31.95 -8.71 -25.66
CA TYR A 306 -32.94 -7.66 -25.40
C TYR A 306 -33.73 -7.92 -24.11
N PHE A 307 -34.19 -9.15 -23.92
CA PHE A 307 -34.88 -9.57 -22.70
C PHE A 307 -34.00 -9.43 -21.45
N SER A 308 -32.74 -9.86 -21.53
CA SER A 308 -31.76 -9.76 -20.45
C SER A 308 -31.48 -8.29 -20.06
N VAL A 309 -31.26 -7.40 -21.04
CA VAL A 309 -31.07 -5.95 -20.77
C VAL A 309 -32.26 -5.34 -20.02
N ILE A 310 -33.49 -5.70 -20.40
CA ILE A 310 -34.71 -5.21 -19.74
C ILE A 310 -34.81 -5.78 -18.32
N THR A 311 -34.59 -7.09 -18.17
CA THR A 311 -34.65 -7.79 -16.88
C THR A 311 -33.63 -7.23 -15.89
N PHE A 312 -32.41 -6.98 -16.36
CA PHE A 312 -31.32 -6.37 -15.60
C PHE A 312 -31.66 -4.94 -15.15
N SER A 313 -32.27 -4.14 -16.02
CA SER A 313 -32.64 -2.75 -15.71
C SER A 313 -33.93 -2.62 -14.88
N THR A 314 -34.57 -3.73 -14.51
CA THR A 314 -35.81 -3.80 -13.70
C THR A 314 -37.05 -3.14 -14.33
N LEU A 315 -36.99 -2.73 -15.59
CA LEU A 315 -38.16 -2.27 -16.33
C LEU A 315 -39.06 -3.50 -16.57
N GLY A 316 -40.19 -3.54 -15.86
CA GLY A 316 -41.07 -4.71 -15.77
C GLY A 316 -41.44 -5.37 -17.10
N TYR A 317 -41.71 -6.68 -17.02
CA TYR A 317 -42.05 -7.59 -18.13
C TYR A 317 -43.23 -7.10 -18.97
N GLY A 318 -42.97 -6.31 -20.02
CA GLY A 318 -43.99 -5.83 -20.96
C GLY A 318 -44.52 -6.97 -21.84
N ASP A 319 -43.77 -7.32 -22.87
CA ASP A 319 -44.25 -8.26 -23.92
C ASP A 319 -43.51 -9.60 -23.94
N ILE A 320 -42.46 -9.74 -23.12
CA ILE A 320 -41.60 -10.93 -23.10
C ILE A 320 -41.60 -11.57 -21.71
N ARG A 321 -41.79 -12.89 -21.64
CA ARG A 321 -41.82 -13.66 -20.38
C ARG A 321 -40.92 -14.89 -20.45
N PRO A 322 -40.18 -15.23 -19.38
CA PRO A 322 -39.37 -16.44 -19.34
C PRO A 322 -40.28 -17.67 -19.19
N ILE A 323 -40.04 -18.70 -19.99
CA ILE A 323 -40.79 -19.96 -19.95
C ILE A 323 -40.00 -21.01 -19.20
N GLY A 324 -40.68 -21.76 -18.33
CA GLY A 324 -40.07 -22.79 -17.50
C GLY A 324 -39.64 -22.28 -16.13
N THR A 325 -39.35 -23.21 -15.23
CA THR A 325 -39.02 -22.89 -13.84
C THR A 325 -37.61 -22.32 -13.73
N VAL A 326 -36.65 -22.87 -14.49
CA VAL A 326 -35.24 -22.45 -14.46
C VAL A 326 -35.08 -21.04 -15.03
N ALA A 327 -35.66 -20.74 -16.20
CA ALA A 327 -35.61 -19.39 -16.78
C ALA A 327 -36.25 -18.32 -15.89
N ARG A 328 -37.33 -18.65 -15.15
CA ARG A 328 -37.96 -17.74 -14.17
C ARG A 328 -37.04 -17.43 -12.99
N TRP A 329 -36.36 -18.45 -12.45
CA TRP A 329 -35.36 -18.23 -11.40
C TRP A 329 -34.17 -17.41 -11.90
N LEU A 330 -33.69 -17.69 -13.12
CA LEU A 330 -32.62 -16.93 -13.77
C LEU A 330 -32.98 -15.45 -13.91
N ALA A 331 -34.19 -15.15 -14.39
CA ALA A 331 -34.68 -13.77 -14.52
C ALA A 331 -34.82 -13.06 -13.16
N GLY A 332 -35.30 -13.76 -12.13
CA GLY A 332 -35.35 -13.23 -10.77
C GLY A 332 -33.95 -12.91 -10.22
N ALA A 333 -32.98 -13.81 -10.42
CA ALA A 333 -31.60 -13.61 -9.99
C ALA A 333 -30.91 -12.48 -10.77
N GLU A 334 -31.11 -12.40 -12.09
CA GLU A 334 -30.60 -11.33 -12.94
C GLU A 334 -31.12 -9.96 -12.50
N SER A 335 -32.42 -9.85 -12.23
CA SER A 335 -33.03 -8.61 -11.77
C SER A 335 -32.48 -8.15 -10.41
N LEU A 336 -32.34 -9.08 -9.46
CA LEU A 336 -31.73 -8.80 -8.15
C LEU A 336 -30.28 -8.32 -8.31
N LEU A 337 -29.46 -9.05 -9.06
CA LEU A 337 -28.06 -8.70 -9.29
C LEU A 337 -27.92 -7.37 -10.07
N GLY A 338 -28.81 -7.11 -11.03
CA GLY A 338 -28.87 -5.85 -11.76
C GLY A 338 -29.12 -4.66 -10.83
N SER A 339 -30.08 -4.79 -9.90
CA SER A 339 -30.33 -3.75 -8.89
C SER A 339 -29.11 -3.47 -7.99
N ILE A 340 -28.38 -4.51 -7.58
CA ILE A 340 -27.16 -4.40 -6.77
C ILE A 340 -26.04 -3.72 -7.58
N LEU A 341 -25.82 -4.13 -8.83
CA LEU A 341 -24.78 -3.59 -9.69
C LEU A 341 -25.04 -2.12 -10.06
N MET A 342 -26.30 -1.74 -10.26
CA MET A 342 -26.68 -0.33 -10.45
C MET A 342 -26.44 0.50 -9.19
N ALA A 343 -26.79 -0.01 -8.00
CA ALA A 343 -26.47 0.66 -6.75
C ALA A 343 -24.95 0.83 -6.54
N LEU A 344 -24.16 -0.21 -6.85
CA LEU A 344 -22.70 -0.16 -6.82
C LEU A 344 -22.12 0.83 -7.84
N LEU A 345 -22.69 0.89 -9.04
CA LEU A 345 -22.26 1.85 -10.06
C LEU A 345 -22.44 3.29 -9.58
N VAL A 346 -23.61 3.60 -9.00
CA VAL A 346 -23.88 4.91 -8.41
C VAL A 346 -22.88 5.21 -7.28
N PHE A 347 -22.66 4.26 -6.37
CA PHE A 347 -21.69 4.41 -5.28
C PHE A 347 -20.26 4.68 -5.76
N VAL A 348 -19.80 3.96 -6.80
CA VAL A 348 -18.44 4.16 -7.34
C VAL A 348 -18.33 5.49 -8.09
N LEU A 349 -19.40 5.94 -8.75
CA LEU A 349 -19.42 7.24 -9.43
C LEU A 349 -19.40 8.39 -8.43
N THR A 350 -20.18 8.32 -7.34
CA THR A 350 -20.20 9.38 -6.31
C THR A 350 -18.84 9.52 -5.64
N ARG A 351 -18.20 8.39 -5.29
CA ARG A 351 -16.87 8.35 -4.66
C ARG A 351 -15.74 8.93 -5.52
N ARG A 352 -15.94 9.05 -6.84
CA ARG A 352 -14.95 9.66 -7.74
C ARG A 352 -15.07 11.19 -7.80
N ILE A 353 -16.25 11.72 -7.54
CA ILE A 353 -16.55 13.16 -7.66
C ILE A 353 -16.19 13.89 -6.36
N SER A 354 -16.35 13.21 -5.21
CA SER A 354 -15.79 13.58 -3.90
C SER A 354 -14.31 13.31 -3.83
#